data_AF-A0A7S0U548-F1
#
_entry.id   AF-A0A7S0U548-F1
#
_cell.length_a   1.000
_cell.length_b   1.000
_cell.length_c   1.000
_cell.angle_alpha   90.00
_cell.angle_beta   90.00
_cell.angle_gamma   90.00
#
_symmetry.space_group_name_H-M   'P 1'
#
loop_
_entity.id
_entity.type
_entity.pdbx_description
1 polymer ?
#
loop_
_entity_poly.entity_id
_entity_poly.type
_entity_poly.pdbx_seq_one_letter_code
_entity_poly.pdbx_strand_id
1 'polypeptide(L)'
;MSVCPICIYKPIQDDRIERCVACGQLYHHICSLYNPLEPGSLVCQREECQSMAGGQQQRLLSAASLIDTGLGKFLTSKVRGMLSAGHPIIIKVLADNWRRSNHPLTWQFPYRHKAVFAFQQSAGGAELMMFGMHVHEFGAQSYPANQGRAYVQCIDSTPLYGAEQGDERQALLTTMLCGYFEYAQRMGFSIVHMHVPPPTYADTYIFKSRSLQVQLRACTNLAMWFHRLLEAAVHNRVVEGFESARECTDIDFPPSVFDPEEAAAETDYKHWLVHPHPALVAQVNACQQTSEMFERIAEKTDRFFVVKLTPPGRPFPPPPDLSGPTVTCMTASRHRFVLLCEMQGYLFHTIEHARYSTMMLVAIFKREQEQAMQEEAMMREEQLLLNNMLHEEAAQREREFASGMAGGYGGGLSGPMGPRGAVMASSLHAQAAAMRQMSVQLPGRKYGVGVGEVGEELLREQRAVMGMQQRMPDGGVGMPGGQYPTQAGPGAAAYHLLPGSSDAFGIRRGRHMAPS
;
A
#
# COMPACT_ATOMS: atom_id res chain seq x y z
N MET A 1 36.98 19.63 7.93
CA MET A 1 35.65 19.00 7.78
C MET A 1 34.90 19.77 6.70
N SER A 2 34.67 19.16 5.55
CA SER A 2 33.86 19.76 4.48
C SER A 2 32.39 19.77 4.93
N VAL A 3 31.85 20.95 5.20
CA VAL A 3 30.46 21.13 5.64
C VAL A 3 29.54 21.08 4.41
N CYS A 4 28.43 20.36 4.48
CA CYS A 4 27.44 20.33 3.39
C CYS A 4 26.91 21.76 3.14
N PRO A 5 27.02 22.31 1.91
CA PRO A 5 26.61 23.68 1.61
C PRO A 5 25.12 23.97 1.80
N ILE A 6 24.26 22.94 1.75
CA ILE A 6 22.80 23.09 1.78
C ILE A 6 22.28 23.31 3.21
N CYS A 7 22.89 22.65 4.19
CA CYS A 7 22.40 22.63 5.57
C CYS A 7 23.34 23.35 6.55
N ILE A 8 24.20 24.28 6.08
CA ILE A 8 25.14 25.02 6.95
C ILE A 8 24.41 25.73 8.09
N TYR A 9 23.29 26.39 7.78
CA TYR A 9 22.54 27.19 8.75
C TYR A 9 21.52 26.39 9.55
N LYS A 10 21.16 25.20 9.07
CA LYS A 10 20.20 24.28 9.71
C LYS A 10 20.70 22.85 9.50
N PRO A 11 21.67 22.38 10.31
CA PRO A 11 22.27 21.07 10.14
C PRO A 11 21.23 19.96 10.10
N ILE A 12 21.33 19.09 9.11
CA ILE A 12 20.54 17.87 9.02
C ILE A 12 21.41 16.73 9.53
N GLN A 13 20.82 15.86 10.34
CA GLN A 13 21.48 14.65 10.82
C GLN A 13 21.46 13.60 9.70
N ASP A 14 22.54 13.56 8.93
CA ASP A 14 22.79 12.57 7.88
C ASP A 14 24.30 12.36 7.81
N ASP A 15 24.77 11.17 8.18
CA ASP A 15 26.19 10.80 8.12
C ASP A 15 26.62 10.39 6.72
N ARG A 16 25.66 10.12 5.83
CA ARG A 16 25.91 9.78 4.43
C ARG A 16 26.18 11.02 3.61
N ILE A 17 27.29 11.02 2.89
CA ILE A 17 27.73 12.12 2.03
C ILE A 17 28.09 11.60 0.64
N GLU A 18 27.89 12.44 -0.37
CA GLU A 18 28.32 12.17 -1.74
C GLU A 18 28.99 13.40 -2.35
N ARG A 19 29.97 13.17 -3.23
CA ARG A 19 30.71 14.24 -3.90
C ARG A 19 30.03 14.62 -5.20
N CYS A 20 29.76 15.92 -5.38
CA CYS A 20 29.32 16.43 -6.67
C CYS A 20 30.45 16.32 -7.70
N VAL A 21 30.19 15.65 -8.83
CA VAL A 21 31.21 15.42 -9.88
C VAL A 21 31.65 16.70 -10.60
N ALA A 22 30.81 17.74 -10.61
CA ALA A 22 31.11 18.99 -11.29
C ALA A 22 31.98 19.94 -10.45
N CYS A 23 31.66 20.11 -9.16
CA CYS A 23 32.32 21.11 -8.29
C CYS A 23 33.18 20.51 -7.17
N GLY A 24 33.17 19.18 -7.02
CA GLY A 24 33.94 18.46 -5.99
C GLY A 24 33.46 18.66 -4.55
N GLN A 25 32.42 19.45 -4.30
CA GLN A 25 31.86 19.67 -2.96
C GLN A 25 31.11 18.44 -2.45
N LEU A 26 31.12 18.25 -1.13
CA LEU A 26 30.44 17.15 -0.45
C LEU A 26 29.06 17.59 0.03
N TYR A 27 28.05 16.75 -0.23
CA TYR A 27 26.66 17.00 0.15
C TYR A 27 26.10 15.80 0.89
N HIS A 28 25.26 16.04 1.89
CA HIS A 28 24.47 14.95 2.49
C HIS A 28 23.51 14.36 1.46
N HIS A 29 23.23 13.06 1.58
CA HIS A 29 22.28 12.36 0.69
C HIS A 29 20.89 12.98 0.78
N ILE A 30 20.40 13.23 2.00
CA ILE A 30 19.10 13.90 2.25
C ILE A 30 19.08 15.30 1.65
N CYS A 31 20.15 16.07 1.81
CA CYS A 31 20.23 17.45 1.33
C CYS A 31 20.22 17.54 -0.20
N SER A 32 20.92 16.62 -0.86
CA SER A 32 21.11 16.63 -2.31
C SER A 32 20.12 15.76 -3.08
N LEU A 33 19.30 14.98 -2.38
CA LEU A 33 18.46 13.93 -2.95
C LEU A 33 19.27 12.98 -3.83
N TYR A 34 20.45 12.59 -3.36
CA TYR A 34 21.26 11.58 -4.01
C TYR A 34 20.72 10.20 -3.66
N ASN A 35 20.42 9.36 -4.64
CA ASN A 35 19.96 8.00 -4.39
C ASN A 35 21.04 7.00 -4.84
N PRO A 36 21.74 6.32 -3.90
CA PRO A 36 22.83 5.41 -4.24
C PRO A 36 22.39 4.12 -4.95
N LEU A 37 21.08 3.86 -5.06
CA LEU A 37 20.54 2.67 -5.73
C LEU A 37 20.37 2.84 -7.25
N GLU A 38 20.36 4.07 -7.74
CA GLU A 38 20.17 4.35 -9.17
C GLU A 38 21.50 4.70 -9.85
N PRO A 39 21.64 4.40 -11.14
CA PRO A 39 22.84 4.77 -11.89
C PRO A 39 22.96 6.29 -12.04
N GLY A 40 24.21 6.75 -12.14
CA GLY A 40 24.56 8.15 -12.33
C GLY A 40 25.37 8.69 -11.16
N SER A 41 25.77 9.95 -11.27
CA SER A 41 26.54 10.63 -10.23
C SER A 41 25.80 11.85 -9.70
N LEU A 42 26.11 12.23 -8.47
CA LEU A 42 25.59 13.45 -7.89
C LEU A 42 26.06 14.67 -8.69
N VAL A 43 25.11 15.46 -9.18
CA VAL A 43 25.34 16.83 -9.66
C VAL A 43 24.48 17.78 -8.82
N CYS A 44 25.12 18.65 -8.05
CA CYS A 44 24.42 19.56 -7.15
C CYS A 44 23.59 20.62 -7.90
N GLN A 45 22.58 21.18 -7.25
CA GLN A 45 21.60 22.11 -7.87
C GLN A 45 22.15 23.49 -8.27
N ARG A 46 23.46 23.74 -8.14
CA ARG A 46 24.06 24.99 -8.66
C ARG A 46 23.97 25.01 -10.19
N GLU A 47 23.50 26.12 -10.76
CA GLU A 47 23.26 26.27 -12.21
C GLU A 47 24.50 25.93 -13.05
N GLU A 48 25.69 26.35 -12.61
CA GLU A 48 26.98 26.01 -13.24
C GLU A 48 27.24 24.50 -13.28
N CYS A 49 26.86 23.77 -12.22
CA CYS A 49 27.02 22.32 -12.18
C CYS A 49 25.97 21.62 -13.05
N GLN A 50 24.72 22.10 -13.03
CA GLN A 50 23.62 21.56 -13.83
C GLN A 50 23.89 21.71 -15.35
N SER A 51 24.48 22.83 -15.77
CA SER A 51 24.87 23.07 -17.17
C SER A 51 26.03 22.18 -17.65
N MET A 52 26.94 21.77 -16.75
CA MET A 52 28.06 20.87 -17.08
C MET A 52 27.73 19.38 -16.89
N ALA A 53 26.53 19.04 -16.43
CA ALA A 53 26.13 17.70 -15.99
C ALA A 53 26.24 16.59 -17.06
N GLY A 54 26.28 16.95 -18.35
CA GLY A 54 26.68 16.06 -19.44
C GLY A 54 26.08 14.64 -19.42
N GLY A 55 24.77 14.49 -19.16
CA GLY A 55 24.10 13.18 -19.10
C GLY A 55 24.54 12.23 -17.96
N GLN A 56 25.55 12.60 -17.17
CA GLN A 56 26.06 11.83 -16.03
C GLN A 56 25.24 12.03 -14.76
N GLN A 57 24.38 13.05 -14.73
CA GLN A 57 23.52 13.35 -13.59
C GLN A 57 22.46 12.27 -13.40
N GLN A 58 22.37 11.80 -12.15
CA GLN A 58 21.34 10.90 -11.71
C GLN A 58 19.93 11.51 -11.94
N ARG A 59 19.03 10.72 -12.51
CA ARG A 59 17.61 11.08 -12.67
C ARG A 59 16.82 10.63 -11.45
N LEU A 60 16.00 11.53 -10.91
CA LEU A 60 15.04 11.17 -9.87
C LEU A 60 13.89 10.39 -10.49
N LEU A 61 13.62 9.20 -9.93
CA LEU A 61 12.44 8.43 -10.28
C LEU A 61 11.19 9.13 -9.73
N SER A 62 10.12 9.06 -10.51
CA SER A 62 8.80 9.55 -10.14
C SER A 62 7.87 8.37 -9.92
N ALA A 63 6.94 8.50 -8.98
CA ALA A 63 5.83 7.59 -8.76
C ALA A 63 5.02 7.37 -10.04
N ALA A 64 5.02 8.32 -11.00
CA ALA A 64 4.44 8.10 -12.32
C ALA A 64 4.99 6.86 -13.04
N SER A 65 6.25 6.48 -12.76
CA SER A 65 6.90 5.29 -13.32
C SER A 65 6.49 3.96 -12.67
N LEU A 66 5.77 3.99 -11.55
CA LEU A 66 5.21 2.80 -10.91
C LEU A 66 4.00 2.29 -11.71
N ILE A 67 3.70 0.99 -11.60
CA ILE A 67 2.56 0.37 -12.28
C ILE A 67 1.24 1.07 -11.90
N ASP A 68 0.42 1.38 -12.90
CA ASP A 68 -0.94 1.87 -12.67
C ASP A 68 -1.93 0.72 -12.44
N THR A 69 -2.91 0.96 -11.59
CA THR A 69 -4.08 0.07 -11.41
C THR A 69 -5.39 0.81 -11.69
N GLY A 70 -6.49 0.05 -11.87
CA GLY A 70 -7.82 0.63 -12.06
C GLY A 70 -8.21 1.55 -10.90
N LEU A 71 -8.02 1.05 -9.66
CA LEU A 71 -8.25 1.84 -8.44
C LEU A 71 -7.33 3.07 -8.37
N GLY A 72 -6.03 2.93 -8.63
CA GLY A 72 -5.08 4.04 -8.57
C GLY A 72 -5.42 5.18 -9.54
N LYS A 73 -5.74 4.84 -10.80
CA LYS A 73 -6.19 5.81 -11.81
C LYS A 73 -7.51 6.47 -11.41
N PHE A 74 -8.46 5.69 -10.91
CA PHE A 74 -9.76 6.19 -10.48
C PHE A 74 -9.61 7.22 -9.35
N LEU A 75 -8.87 6.89 -8.30
CA LEU A 75 -8.64 7.81 -7.18
C LEU A 75 -7.84 9.04 -7.62
N THR A 76 -6.82 8.86 -8.45
CA THR A 76 -6.04 9.98 -9.03
C THR A 76 -6.96 10.94 -9.80
N SER A 77 -7.93 10.43 -10.54
CA SER A 77 -8.89 11.26 -11.27
C SER A 77 -9.84 12.03 -10.34
N LYS A 78 -10.22 11.44 -9.20
CA LYS A 78 -11.12 12.05 -8.20
C LYS A 78 -10.47 13.24 -7.50
N VAL A 79 -9.17 13.18 -7.24
CA VAL A 79 -8.45 14.22 -6.49
C VAL A 79 -7.79 15.28 -7.38
N ARG A 80 -7.95 15.17 -8.71
CA ARG A 80 -7.30 16.06 -9.66
C ARG A 80 -7.76 17.50 -9.47
N GLY A 81 -6.81 18.41 -9.32
CA GLY A 81 -7.07 19.86 -9.21
C GLY A 81 -7.62 20.32 -7.87
N MET A 82 -7.58 19.47 -6.83
CA MET A 82 -8.07 19.83 -5.49
C MET A 82 -7.13 20.75 -4.71
N LEU A 83 -5.81 20.68 -4.96
CA LEU A 83 -4.84 21.51 -4.25
C LEU A 83 -4.64 22.85 -4.96
N SER A 84 -4.79 23.96 -4.23
CA SER A 84 -4.56 25.31 -4.78
C SER A 84 -3.12 25.53 -5.23
N ALA A 85 -2.17 24.81 -4.62
CA ALA A 85 -0.76 24.89 -4.95
C ALA A 85 -0.40 24.38 -6.36
N GLY A 86 -1.37 23.81 -7.11
CA GLY A 86 -1.17 23.36 -8.49
C GLY A 86 -0.28 22.13 -8.64
N HIS A 87 0.16 21.54 -7.54
CA HIS A 87 0.99 20.33 -7.51
C HIS A 87 0.12 19.09 -7.76
N PRO A 88 0.34 18.34 -8.85
CA PRO A 88 -0.40 17.12 -9.13
C PRO A 88 -0.22 16.07 -8.04
N ILE A 89 -1.29 15.33 -7.77
CA ILE A 89 -1.27 14.14 -6.91
C ILE A 89 -1.42 12.92 -7.81
N ILE A 90 -0.57 11.92 -7.58
CA ILE A 90 -0.63 10.61 -8.20
C ILE A 90 -0.92 9.59 -7.10
N ILE A 91 -1.91 8.74 -7.31
CA ILE A 91 -2.29 7.67 -6.37
C ILE A 91 -1.95 6.32 -7.00
N LYS A 92 -1.21 5.50 -6.27
CA LYS A 92 -0.77 4.17 -6.70
C LYS A 92 -1.23 3.10 -5.72
N VAL A 93 -1.56 1.94 -6.25
CA VAL A 93 -1.75 0.71 -5.46
C VAL A 93 -0.44 -0.05 -5.54
N LEU A 94 0.32 -0.07 -4.46
CA LEU A 94 1.67 -0.64 -4.41
C LEU A 94 1.65 -2.13 -4.08
N ALA A 95 0.67 -2.56 -3.29
CA ALA A 95 0.40 -3.98 -3.07
C ALA A 95 -1.03 -4.28 -3.50
N ASP A 96 -1.19 -5.36 -4.24
CA ASP A 96 -2.48 -5.97 -4.53
C ASP A 96 -2.32 -7.49 -4.60
N ASN A 97 -2.55 -8.18 -3.49
CA ASN A 97 -2.23 -9.60 -3.36
C ASN A 97 -3.26 -10.40 -2.57
N TRP A 98 -3.33 -11.69 -2.84
CA TRP A 98 -4.14 -12.62 -2.07
C TRP A 98 -3.44 -12.97 -0.75
N ARG A 99 -4.20 -12.90 0.34
CA ARG A 99 -3.75 -13.20 1.70
C ARG A 99 -4.70 -14.18 2.36
N ARG A 100 -4.19 -14.81 3.41
CA ARG A 100 -4.97 -15.59 4.37
C ARG A 100 -4.67 -15.02 5.74
N SER A 101 -5.72 -14.86 6.54
CA SER A 101 -5.55 -14.39 7.91
C SER A 101 -4.99 -15.54 8.76
N ASN A 102 -4.21 -15.21 9.79
CA ASN A 102 -3.76 -16.20 10.78
C ASN A 102 -4.86 -16.50 11.82
N HIS A 103 -6.04 -15.91 11.68
CA HIS A 103 -7.14 -16.12 12.60
C HIS A 103 -7.75 -17.53 12.45
N PRO A 104 -7.99 -18.29 13.54
CA PRO A 104 -8.44 -19.69 13.50
C PRO A 104 -9.75 -19.95 12.74
N LEU A 105 -10.64 -18.96 12.64
CA LEU A 105 -11.89 -19.09 11.88
C LEU A 105 -11.71 -18.87 10.37
N THR A 106 -10.67 -18.14 9.95
CA THR A 106 -10.55 -17.61 8.60
C THR A 106 -9.30 -18.06 7.86
N TRP A 107 -8.40 -18.82 8.49
CA TRP A 107 -7.12 -19.24 7.90
C TRP A 107 -7.22 -20.03 6.59
N GLN A 108 -8.35 -20.69 6.34
CA GLN A 108 -8.61 -21.42 5.10
C GLN A 108 -9.11 -20.50 3.97
N PHE A 109 -9.60 -19.31 4.31
CA PHE A 109 -10.31 -18.43 3.41
C PHE A 109 -9.42 -17.27 2.96
N PRO A 110 -9.26 -17.06 1.64
CA PRO A 110 -8.49 -15.93 1.13
C PRO A 110 -9.25 -14.61 1.25
N TYR A 111 -8.50 -13.52 1.32
CA TYR A 111 -8.96 -12.15 1.07
C TYR A 111 -7.92 -11.42 0.21
N ARG A 112 -8.28 -10.28 -0.37
CA ARG A 112 -7.36 -9.47 -1.18
C ARG A 112 -6.87 -8.28 -0.35
N HIS A 113 -5.56 -8.15 -0.17
CA HIS A 113 -4.93 -7.01 0.50
C HIS A 113 -4.51 -5.98 -0.53
N LYS A 114 -4.84 -4.71 -0.28
CA LYS A 114 -4.40 -3.57 -1.08
C LYS A 114 -3.68 -2.55 -0.23
N ALA A 115 -2.58 -2.00 -0.74
CA ALA A 115 -1.86 -0.87 -0.15
C ALA A 115 -1.88 0.32 -1.12
N VAL A 116 -2.60 1.38 -0.76
CA VAL A 116 -2.85 2.56 -1.58
C VAL A 116 -2.06 3.75 -1.03
N PHE A 117 -1.24 4.39 -1.86
CA PHE A 117 -0.42 5.52 -1.46
C PHE A 117 -0.61 6.71 -2.39
N ALA A 118 -0.57 7.93 -1.83
CA ALA A 118 -0.61 9.17 -2.61
C ALA A 118 0.74 9.88 -2.58
N PHE A 119 1.14 10.34 -3.76
CA PHE A 119 2.38 11.05 -4.02
C PHE A 119 2.03 12.43 -4.55
N GLN A 120 2.47 13.48 -3.86
CA GLN A 120 2.36 14.85 -4.35
C GLN A 120 3.67 15.26 -4.97
N GLN A 121 3.60 15.81 -6.18
CA GLN A 121 4.76 16.44 -6.79
C GLN A 121 5.16 17.66 -5.97
N SER A 122 6.44 17.80 -5.64
CA SER A 122 6.95 18.96 -4.91
C SER A 122 7.81 19.84 -5.83
N ALA A 123 7.92 21.13 -5.49
CA ALA A 123 8.93 22.01 -6.06
C ALA A 123 10.34 21.38 -5.95
N GLY A 124 11.16 21.54 -6.98
CA GLY A 124 12.51 20.96 -7.07
C GLY A 124 12.58 19.54 -7.63
N GLY A 125 11.50 19.02 -8.22
CA GLY A 125 11.49 17.75 -8.95
C GLY A 125 11.38 16.49 -8.08
N ALA A 126 11.44 16.63 -6.76
CA ALA A 126 11.19 15.56 -5.81
C ALA A 126 9.68 15.33 -5.62
N GLU A 127 9.30 14.14 -5.21
CA GLU A 127 7.93 13.81 -4.82
C GLU A 127 7.84 13.58 -3.31
N LEU A 128 6.62 13.69 -2.81
CA LEU A 128 6.29 13.49 -1.41
C LEU A 128 5.20 12.42 -1.30
N MET A 129 5.54 11.27 -0.74
CA MET A 129 4.57 10.32 -0.23
C MET A 129 3.90 10.93 0.99
N MET A 130 2.60 11.12 0.94
CA MET A 130 1.88 11.95 1.91
C MET A 130 0.65 11.30 2.52
N PHE A 131 0.27 10.14 2.00
CA PHE A 131 -0.87 9.36 2.45
C PHE A 131 -0.63 7.88 2.18
N GLY A 132 -1.11 7.04 3.08
CA GLY A 132 -1.17 5.58 2.93
C GLY A 132 -2.49 5.04 3.46
N MET A 133 -3.00 3.97 2.83
CA MET A 133 -4.18 3.23 3.26
C MET A 133 -4.01 1.75 2.95
N HIS A 134 -4.28 0.89 3.93
CA HIS A 134 -4.35 -0.55 3.73
C HIS A 134 -5.80 -1.03 3.82
N VAL A 135 -6.19 -1.90 2.88
CA VAL A 135 -7.56 -2.41 2.78
C VAL A 135 -7.58 -3.91 2.56
N HIS A 136 -8.49 -4.59 3.24
CA HIS A 136 -8.80 -6.02 3.06
C HIS A 136 -10.14 -6.14 2.34
N GLU A 137 -10.16 -6.78 1.18
CA GLU A 137 -11.34 -6.99 0.33
C GLU A 137 -11.73 -8.47 0.36
N PHE A 138 -12.96 -8.77 0.80
CA PHE A 138 -13.44 -10.12 1.02
C PHE A 138 -14.41 -10.55 -0.08
N GLY A 139 -13.88 -11.31 -1.04
CA GLY A 139 -14.63 -11.85 -2.17
C GLY A 139 -15.51 -13.05 -1.82
N ALA A 140 -16.09 -13.69 -2.84
CA ALA A 140 -16.95 -14.88 -2.65
C ALA A 140 -16.24 -16.10 -2.07
N GLN A 141 -14.92 -16.17 -2.20
CA GLN A 141 -14.12 -17.25 -1.62
C GLN A 141 -13.71 -16.97 -0.17
N SER A 142 -14.04 -15.80 0.38
CA SER A 142 -13.73 -15.44 1.76
C SER A 142 -14.65 -16.15 2.75
N TYR A 143 -14.33 -16.03 4.06
CA TYR A 143 -15.14 -16.58 5.14
C TYR A 143 -16.58 -16.08 5.05
N PRO A 144 -17.62 -16.93 5.22
CA PRO A 144 -19.02 -16.56 4.94
C PRO A 144 -19.49 -15.25 5.57
N ALA A 145 -19.13 -14.97 6.82
CA ALA A 145 -19.50 -13.71 7.49
C ALA A 145 -18.84 -12.47 6.87
N ASN A 146 -17.71 -12.64 6.17
CA ASN A 146 -16.93 -11.56 5.58
C ASN A 146 -17.28 -11.32 4.09
N GLN A 147 -17.98 -12.23 3.41
CA GLN A 147 -18.19 -12.16 1.96
C GLN A 147 -18.92 -10.88 1.53
N GLY A 148 -18.44 -10.24 0.46
CA GLY A 148 -19.04 -9.01 -0.08
C GLY A 148 -18.73 -7.75 0.73
N ARG A 149 -17.79 -7.84 1.68
CA ARG A 149 -17.37 -6.74 2.56
C ARG A 149 -15.94 -6.31 2.24
N ALA A 150 -15.62 -5.07 2.55
CA ALA A 150 -14.24 -4.57 2.60
C ALA A 150 -13.96 -4.03 4.00
N TYR A 151 -12.69 -4.00 4.41
CA TYR A 151 -12.23 -3.49 5.70
C TYR A 151 -11.04 -2.58 5.50
N VAL A 152 -11.21 -1.30 5.81
CA VAL A 152 -10.10 -0.33 5.81
C VAL A 152 -9.32 -0.52 7.10
N GLN A 153 -8.21 -1.27 6.99
CA GLN A 153 -7.39 -1.67 8.12
C GLN A 153 -6.73 -0.46 8.80
N CYS A 154 -6.14 0.43 8.00
CA CYS A 154 -5.54 1.64 8.52
C CYS A 154 -5.46 2.72 7.44
N ILE A 155 -5.45 3.96 7.90
CA ILE A 155 -5.26 5.16 7.11
C ILE A 155 -4.28 6.05 7.86
N ASP A 156 -3.33 6.61 7.15
CA ASP A 156 -2.39 7.56 7.73
C ASP A 156 -1.95 8.61 6.72
N SER A 157 -1.49 9.75 7.23
CA SER A 157 -0.90 10.82 6.43
C SER A 157 0.35 11.36 7.11
N THR A 158 1.23 11.94 6.30
CA THR A 158 2.35 12.69 6.82
C THR A 158 1.89 13.96 7.55
N PRO A 159 2.75 14.59 8.36
CA PRO A 159 2.53 15.95 8.83
C PRO A 159 2.33 16.92 7.67
N LEU A 160 1.69 18.07 7.94
CA LEU A 160 1.66 19.18 7.01
C LEU A 160 3.06 19.76 6.86
N TYR A 161 3.49 19.97 5.62
CA TYR A 161 4.78 20.58 5.34
C TYR A 161 4.64 22.01 4.81
N GLY A 162 5.49 22.92 5.31
CA GLY A 162 5.61 24.27 4.79
C GLY A 162 4.28 25.03 4.80
N ALA A 163 3.80 25.40 3.61
CA ALA A 163 2.59 26.21 3.41
C ALA A 163 1.33 25.39 3.13
N GLU A 164 1.37 24.05 3.30
CA GLU A 164 0.19 23.20 3.16
C GLU A 164 -0.95 23.64 4.09
N GLN A 165 -2.15 23.74 3.54
CA GLN A 165 -3.35 24.12 4.29
C GLN A 165 -4.06 22.86 4.82
N GLY A 166 -4.37 22.86 6.12
CA GLY A 166 -5.03 21.71 6.78
C GLY A 166 -6.38 21.35 6.18
N ASP A 167 -7.17 22.35 5.76
CA ASP A 167 -8.49 22.14 5.16
C ASP A 167 -8.40 21.48 3.78
N GLU A 168 -7.42 21.85 2.96
CA GLU A 168 -7.16 21.21 1.66
C GLU A 168 -6.71 19.76 1.84
N ARG A 169 -5.82 19.52 2.81
CA ARG A 169 -5.40 18.17 3.20
C ARG A 169 -6.61 17.35 3.61
N GLN A 170 -7.44 17.86 4.50
CA GLN A 170 -8.64 17.15 4.97
C GLN A 170 -9.61 16.86 3.82
N ALA A 171 -9.90 17.84 2.97
CA ALA A 171 -10.76 17.66 1.80
C ALA A 171 -10.22 16.58 0.85
N LEU A 172 -8.91 16.57 0.64
CA LEU A 172 -8.24 15.55 -0.17
C LEU A 172 -8.41 14.15 0.44
N LEU A 173 -8.09 13.98 1.72
CA LEU A 173 -8.22 12.70 2.42
C LEU A 173 -9.66 12.18 2.38
N THR A 174 -10.63 13.07 2.62
CA THR A 174 -12.06 12.76 2.53
C THR A 174 -12.45 12.32 1.12
N THR A 175 -11.96 13.02 0.10
CA THR A 175 -12.25 12.68 -1.31
C THR A 175 -11.63 11.34 -1.70
N MET A 176 -10.44 11.01 -1.19
CA MET A 176 -9.82 9.71 -1.43
C MET A 176 -10.63 8.56 -0.83
N LEU A 177 -11.09 8.68 0.43
CA LEU A 177 -11.92 7.66 1.07
C LEU A 177 -13.28 7.50 0.39
N CYS A 178 -13.98 8.61 0.10
CA CYS A 178 -15.24 8.58 -0.64
C CYS A 178 -15.04 7.95 -2.04
N GLY A 179 -13.93 8.28 -2.71
CA GLY A 179 -13.54 7.63 -3.96
C GLY A 179 -13.36 6.11 -3.78
N TYR A 180 -12.75 5.66 -2.69
CA TYR A 180 -12.64 4.23 -2.42
C TYR A 180 -14.01 3.58 -2.22
N PHE A 181 -14.94 4.21 -1.49
CA PHE A 181 -16.30 3.69 -1.32
C PHE A 181 -17.04 3.53 -2.65
N GLU A 182 -16.97 4.54 -3.53
CA GLU A 182 -17.54 4.45 -4.87
C GLU A 182 -16.90 3.31 -5.69
N TYR A 183 -15.59 3.13 -5.57
CA TYR A 183 -14.89 2.06 -6.28
C TYR A 183 -15.30 0.70 -5.75
N ALA A 184 -15.30 0.51 -4.43
CA ALA A 184 -15.71 -0.73 -3.77
C ALA A 184 -17.15 -1.11 -4.17
N GLN A 185 -18.06 -0.13 -4.20
CA GLN A 185 -19.42 -0.33 -4.68
C GLN A 185 -19.46 -0.82 -6.13
N ARG A 186 -18.68 -0.22 -7.04
CA ARG A 186 -18.60 -0.64 -8.45
C ARG A 186 -18.05 -2.06 -8.60
N MET A 187 -17.15 -2.46 -7.70
CA MET A 187 -16.61 -3.81 -7.63
C MET A 187 -17.57 -4.83 -6.99
N GLY A 188 -18.74 -4.38 -6.50
CA GLY A 188 -19.80 -5.22 -5.98
C GLY A 188 -19.74 -5.48 -4.47
N PHE A 189 -18.91 -4.75 -3.73
CA PHE A 189 -18.97 -4.76 -2.26
C PHE A 189 -20.22 -4.02 -1.78
N SER A 190 -20.86 -4.53 -0.74
CA SER A 190 -22.05 -3.93 -0.13
C SER A 190 -21.76 -3.19 1.16
N ILE A 191 -20.66 -3.52 1.85
CA ILE A 191 -20.32 -2.95 3.15
C ILE A 191 -18.82 -2.66 3.22
N VAL A 192 -18.46 -1.52 3.80
CA VAL A 192 -17.08 -1.18 4.18
C VAL A 192 -17.00 -1.00 5.69
N HIS A 193 -16.11 -1.75 6.32
CA HIS A 193 -15.80 -1.66 7.74
C HIS A 193 -14.63 -0.71 7.95
N MET A 194 -14.74 0.14 8.97
CA MET A 194 -13.65 1.03 9.40
C MET A 194 -13.58 1.01 10.91
N HIS A 195 -12.38 1.10 11.47
CA HIS A 195 -12.20 1.19 12.91
C HIS A 195 -11.15 2.25 13.27
N VAL A 196 -11.34 2.87 14.43
CA VAL A 196 -10.36 3.74 15.06
C VAL A 196 -9.54 2.84 15.99
N PRO A 197 -8.26 2.59 15.67
CA PRO A 197 -7.50 1.64 16.43
C PRO A 197 -7.21 2.15 17.85
N PRO A 198 -6.93 1.24 18.79
CA PRO A 198 -6.64 1.62 20.17
C PRO A 198 -5.45 2.57 20.26
N PRO A 199 -5.50 3.62 21.11
CA PRO A 199 -4.38 4.53 21.29
C PRO A 199 -3.15 3.86 21.90
N THR A 200 -3.34 2.74 22.61
CA THR A 200 -2.26 1.92 23.18
C THR A 200 -1.55 1.07 22.14
N TYR A 201 -2.12 0.91 20.94
CA TYR A 201 -1.52 0.13 19.87
C TYR A 201 -0.58 1.01 19.04
N ALA A 202 0.70 1.02 19.41
CA ALA A 202 1.71 1.91 18.84
C ALA A 202 2.01 1.65 17.36
N ASP A 203 1.78 0.42 16.88
CA ASP A 203 2.07 -0.01 15.51
C ASP A 203 0.92 0.26 14.53
N THR A 204 0.00 1.17 14.86
CA THR A 204 -1.19 1.48 14.06
C THR A 204 -0.93 2.35 12.83
N TYR A 205 0.15 3.13 12.88
CA TYR A 205 0.48 4.18 11.91
C TYR A 205 1.38 3.65 10.79
N ILE A 206 1.25 4.23 9.61
CA ILE A 206 2.07 3.92 8.43
C ILE A 206 3.33 4.79 8.45
N PHE A 207 3.19 6.08 8.78
CA PHE A 207 4.29 7.03 8.88
C PHE A 207 4.70 7.18 10.35
N LYS A 208 5.51 6.23 10.85
CA LYS A 208 5.87 6.11 12.27
C LYS A 208 6.69 7.31 12.76
N SER A 209 6.13 8.07 13.70
CA SER A 209 6.81 8.87 14.74
C SER A 209 5.74 9.68 15.47
N ARG A 210 5.13 9.08 16.50
CA ARG A 210 4.14 9.78 17.33
C ARG A 210 4.46 9.50 18.78
N SER A 211 4.70 10.55 19.56
CA SER A 211 4.65 10.41 21.02
C SER A 211 3.24 9.99 21.45
N LEU A 212 3.09 9.39 22.62
CA LEU A 212 1.80 8.93 23.14
C LEU A 212 0.72 10.03 23.13
N GLN A 213 1.10 11.27 23.45
CA GLN A 213 0.22 12.44 23.38
C GLN A 213 -0.33 12.69 21.96
N VAL A 214 0.50 12.51 20.93
CA VAL A 214 0.10 12.67 19.53
C VAL A 214 -0.80 11.51 19.10
N GLN A 215 -0.54 10.29 19.59
CA GLN A 215 -1.38 9.12 19.31
C GLN A 215 -2.80 9.30 19.87
N LEU A 216 -2.94 9.75 21.12
CA LEU A 216 -4.23 10.02 21.75
C LEU A 216 -5.06 11.07 21.01
N ARG A 217 -4.42 12.19 20.64
CA ARG A 217 -5.06 13.24 19.83
C ARG A 217 -5.51 12.70 18.48
N ALA A 218 -4.67 11.90 17.84
CA ALA A 218 -4.97 11.31 16.54
C ALA A 218 -6.18 10.38 16.60
N CYS A 219 -6.29 9.47 17.58
CA CYS A 219 -7.45 8.58 17.70
C CYS A 219 -8.76 9.36 17.86
N THR A 220 -8.80 10.37 18.74
CA THR A 220 -10.01 11.21 18.93
C THR A 220 -10.39 11.93 17.65
N ASN A 221 -9.41 12.56 17.01
CA ASN A 221 -9.64 13.34 15.80
C ASN A 221 -10.06 12.45 14.63
N LEU A 222 -9.52 11.24 14.55
CA LEU A 222 -9.88 10.25 13.53
C LEU A 222 -11.33 9.81 13.68
N ALA A 223 -11.79 9.52 14.91
CA ALA A 223 -13.19 9.18 15.18
C ALA A 223 -14.14 10.30 14.75
N MET A 224 -13.86 11.54 15.17
CA MET A 224 -14.67 12.70 14.79
C MET A 224 -14.64 12.96 13.28
N TRP A 225 -13.49 12.75 12.64
CA TRP A 225 -13.36 12.92 11.20
C TRP A 225 -14.14 11.84 10.44
N PHE A 226 -14.13 10.58 10.88
CA PHE A 226 -14.95 9.52 10.29
C PHE A 226 -16.45 9.85 10.35
N HIS A 227 -16.97 10.33 11.49
CA HIS A 227 -18.36 10.77 11.57
C HIS A 227 -18.70 11.84 10.53
N ARG A 228 -17.94 12.96 10.51
CA ARG A 228 -18.19 14.05 9.56
C ARG A 228 -18.06 13.61 8.10
N LEU A 229 -17.07 12.75 7.82
CA LEU A 229 -16.85 12.18 6.50
C LEU A 229 -18.06 11.35 6.06
N LEU A 230 -18.57 10.48 6.91
CA LEU A 230 -19.66 9.57 6.60
C LEU A 230 -21.01 10.31 6.52
N GLU A 231 -21.26 11.30 7.38
CA GLU A 231 -22.40 12.21 7.27
C GLU A 231 -22.40 12.94 5.92
N ALA A 232 -21.26 13.48 5.52
CA ALA A 232 -21.10 14.12 4.21
C ALA A 232 -21.25 13.12 3.06
N ALA A 233 -20.75 11.88 3.20
CA ALA A 233 -20.89 10.84 2.19
C ALA A 233 -22.35 10.43 1.99
N VAL A 234 -23.15 10.33 3.06
CA VAL A 234 -24.59 10.08 3.00
C VAL A 234 -25.31 11.26 2.33
N HIS A 235 -25.03 12.49 2.79
CA HIS A 235 -25.64 13.70 2.23
C HIS A 235 -25.41 13.82 0.71
N ASN A 236 -24.19 13.50 0.26
CA ASN A 236 -23.80 13.52 -1.15
C ASN A 236 -24.15 12.23 -1.92
N ARG A 237 -24.85 11.27 -1.29
CA ARG A 237 -25.25 9.98 -1.87
C ARG A 237 -24.08 9.15 -2.43
N VAL A 238 -22.91 9.27 -1.80
CA VAL A 238 -21.75 8.41 -2.05
C VAL A 238 -21.98 7.04 -1.41
N VAL A 239 -22.61 7.01 -0.24
CA VAL A 239 -22.99 5.79 0.49
C VAL A 239 -24.47 5.87 0.85
N GLU A 240 -25.11 4.73 1.12
CA GLU A 240 -26.53 4.66 1.48
C GLU A 240 -26.76 5.11 2.93
N GLY A 241 -25.85 4.73 3.82
CA GLY A 241 -25.94 5.00 5.25
C GLY A 241 -24.70 4.48 5.96
N PHE A 242 -24.61 4.74 7.27
CA PHE A 242 -23.62 4.10 8.12
C PHE A 242 -24.18 3.89 9.53
N GLU A 243 -23.60 2.92 10.24
CA GLU A 243 -23.79 2.70 11.67
C GLU A 243 -22.45 2.90 12.36
N SER A 244 -22.48 3.36 13.61
CA SER A 244 -21.30 3.50 14.45
C SER A 244 -21.57 2.98 15.85
N ALA A 245 -20.54 2.45 16.49
CA ALA A 245 -20.61 1.99 17.88
C ALA A 245 -19.24 2.00 18.56
N ARG A 246 -19.28 1.85 19.88
CA ARG A 246 -18.08 1.75 20.73
C ARG A 246 -17.43 0.39 20.69
N GLU A 247 -18.24 -0.65 20.47
CA GLU A 247 -17.85 -2.03 20.46
C GLU A 247 -18.27 -2.69 19.13
N CYS A 248 -17.42 -3.55 18.59
CA CYS A 248 -17.72 -4.25 17.35
C CYS A 248 -18.93 -5.19 17.46
N THR A 249 -19.26 -5.67 18.67
CA THR A 249 -20.39 -6.56 18.93
C THR A 249 -21.75 -5.87 18.88
N ASP A 250 -21.78 -4.53 18.98
CA ASP A 250 -23.02 -3.75 19.07
C ASP A 250 -23.63 -3.45 17.69
N ILE A 251 -22.87 -3.68 16.62
CA ILE A 251 -23.23 -3.44 15.22
C ILE A 251 -22.78 -4.62 14.36
N ASP A 252 -23.16 -4.64 13.07
CA ASP A 252 -22.74 -5.67 12.12
C ASP A 252 -21.26 -5.52 11.72
N PHE A 253 -20.35 -5.64 12.69
CA PHE A 253 -18.90 -5.60 12.50
C PHE A 253 -18.29 -6.96 12.89
N PRO A 254 -18.08 -7.87 11.92
CA PRO A 254 -17.61 -9.22 12.22
C PRO A 254 -16.15 -9.20 12.73
N PRO A 255 -15.85 -9.71 13.95
CA PRO A 255 -14.48 -9.73 14.48
C PRO A 255 -13.49 -10.51 13.60
N SER A 256 -13.99 -11.42 12.76
CA SER A 256 -13.22 -12.20 11.78
C SER A 256 -12.58 -11.38 10.66
N VAL A 257 -12.82 -10.07 10.58
CA VAL A 257 -12.09 -9.18 9.65
C VAL A 257 -10.74 -8.73 10.21
N PHE A 258 -10.55 -8.80 11.53
CA PHE A 258 -9.29 -8.45 12.18
C PHE A 258 -8.24 -9.53 11.98
N ASP A 259 -7.01 -9.09 11.80
CA ASP A 259 -5.86 -9.98 12.00
C ASP A 259 -5.67 -10.24 13.52
N PRO A 260 -5.05 -11.36 13.92
CA PRO A 260 -4.92 -11.73 15.33
C PRO A 260 -4.27 -10.66 16.22
N GLU A 261 -3.31 -9.90 15.68
CA GLU A 261 -2.65 -8.80 16.40
C GLU A 261 -3.60 -7.64 16.67
N GLU A 262 -4.47 -7.29 15.72
CA GLU A 262 -5.48 -6.23 15.90
C GLU A 262 -6.53 -6.67 16.93
N ALA A 263 -6.98 -7.93 16.85
CA ALA A 263 -7.92 -8.50 17.81
C ALA A 263 -7.33 -8.56 19.24
N ALA A 264 -6.05 -8.90 19.36
CA ALA A 264 -5.33 -8.88 20.64
C ALA A 264 -5.21 -7.44 21.17
N ALA A 265 -4.83 -6.47 20.34
CA ALA A 265 -4.72 -5.08 20.73
C ALA A 265 -6.06 -4.49 21.23
N GLU A 266 -7.17 -4.84 20.60
CA GLU A 266 -8.51 -4.45 21.06
C GLU A 266 -8.86 -5.10 22.41
N THR A 267 -8.49 -6.38 22.60
CA THR A 267 -8.69 -7.09 23.88
C THR A 267 -7.87 -6.45 25.01
N ASP A 268 -6.60 -6.15 24.74
CA ASP A 268 -5.69 -5.48 25.68
C ASP A 268 -6.20 -4.09 26.04
N TYR A 269 -6.70 -3.34 25.07
CA TYR A 269 -7.27 -2.02 25.30
C TYR A 269 -8.52 -2.09 26.19
N LYS A 270 -9.43 -3.03 25.96
CA LYS A 270 -10.60 -3.26 26.82
C LYS A 270 -10.19 -3.56 28.25
N HIS A 271 -9.22 -4.45 28.44
CA HIS A 271 -8.69 -4.76 29.77
C HIS A 271 -8.08 -3.51 30.42
N TRP A 272 -7.35 -2.71 29.65
CA TRP A 272 -6.71 -1.50 30.13
C TRP A 272 -7.70 -0.38 30.49
N LEU A 273 -8.85 -0.28 29.81
CA LEU A 273 -9.93 0.64 30.19
C LEU A 273 -10.49 0.35 31.58
N VAL A 274 -10.51 -0.91 32.00
CA VAL A 274 -10.97 -1.33 33.33
C VAL A 274 -9.82 -1.29 34.35
N HIS A 275 -8.61 -1.61 33.92
CA HIS A 275 -7.42 -1.73 34.76
C HIS A 275 -6.22 -0.98 34.14
N PRO A 276 -6.18 0.37 34.25
CA PRO A 276 -5.17 1.16 33.56
C PRO A 276 -3.80 1.03 34.24
N HIS A 277 -2.76 0.72 33.45
CA HIS A 277 -1.41 0.54 33.97
C HIS A 277 -0.83 1.86 34.54
N PRO A 278 -0.32 1.88 35.79
CA PRO A 278 0.11 3.12 36.47
C PRO A 278 1.14 3.95 35.70
N ALA A 279 2.07 3.31 34.97
CA ALA A 279 3.08 4.03 34.19
C ALA A 279 2.50 4.79 32.98
N LEU A 280 1.49 4.21 32.31
CA LEU A 280 0.79 4.87 31.19
C LEU A 280 -0.10 6.00 31.72
N VAL A 281 -0.79 5.76 32.84
CA VAL A 281 -1.57 6.80 33.54
C VAL A 281 -0.67 7.96 33.97
N ALA A 282 0.53 7.68 34.50
CA ALA A 282 1.49 8.71 34.87
C ALA A 282 1.96 9.53 33.65
N GLN A 283 2.20 8.89 32.50
CA GLN A 283 2.54 9.58 31.25
C GLN A 283 1.39 10.46 30.74
N VAL A 284 0.14 9.97 30.81
CA VAL A 284 -1.06 10.72 30.42
C VAL A 284 -1.32 11.89 31.38
N ASN A 285 -1.14 11.69 32.69
CA ASN A 285 -1.36 12.73 33.71
C ASN A 285 -0.26 13.79 33.74
N ALA A 286 0.98 13.43 33.37
CA ALA A 286 2.08 14.38 33.20
C ALA A 286 1.77 15.44 32.12
N CYS A 287 0.83 15.16 31.21
CA CYS A 287 0.31 16.11 30.26
C CYS A 287 -1.17 16.41 30.59
N GLN A 288 -1.44 17.43 31.40
CA GLN A 288 -2.81 17.74 31.89
C GLN A 288 -3.89 17.77 30.79
N GLN A 289 -3.56 18.22 29.57
CA GLN A 289 -4.48 18.23 28.42
C GLN A 289 -4.83 16.82 27.88
N THR A 290 -4.01 15.80 28.12
CA THR A 290 -4.27 14.43 27.63
C THR A 290 -5.18 13.62 28.54
N SER A 291 -5.27 13.94 29.83
CA SER A 291 -6.12 13.20 30.78
C SER A 291 -7.62 13.40 30.48
N GLU A 292 -8.06 14.66 30.30
CA GLU A 292 -9.45 14.95 29.90
C GLU A 292 -9.79 14.46 28.49
N MET A 293 -8.83 14.52 27.56
CA MET A 293 -9.01 14.01 26.20
C MET A 293 -9.14 12.50 26.19
N PHE A 294 -8.38 11.83 27.05
CA PHE A 294 -8.41 10.38 27.21
C PHE A 294 -9.76 9.90 27.77
N GLU A 295 -10.30 10.55 28.80
CA GLU A 295 -11.64 10.25 29.33
C GLU A 295 -12.73 10.40 28.24
N ARG A 296 -12.62 11.43 27.39
CA ARG A 296 -13.56 11.61 26.26
C ARG A 296 -13.51 10.47 25.24
N ILE A 297 -12.32 9.94 24.93
CA ILE A 297 -12.16 8.78 24.05
C ILE A 297 -12.76 7.53 24.70
N ALA A 298 -12.44 7.29 25.96
CA ALA A 298 -12.89 6.12 26.70
C ALA A 298 -14.41 6.08 26.90
N GLU A 299 -15.05 7.22 27.15
CA GLU A 299 -16.47 7.25 27.54
C GLU A 299 -17.45 7.66 26.45
N LYS A 300 -17.03 8.31 25.36
CA LYS A 300 -17.97 9.00 24.45
C LYS A 300 -17.75 8.85 22.94
N THR A 301 -16.67 8.20 22.48
CA THR A 301 -16.42 8.10 21.03
C THR A 301 -16.73 6.72 20.48
N ASP A 302 -17.59 6.67 19.48
CA ASP A 302 -17.72 5.49 18.64
C ASP A 302 -16.40 5.24 17.90
N ARG A 303 -15.98 3.97 17.87
CA ARG A 303 -14.71 3.55 17.27
C ARG A 303 -14.90 2.60 16.10
N PHE A 304 -16.03 1.93 16.01
CA PHE A 304 -16.35 0.98 14.96
C PHE A 304 -17.40 1.60 14.04
N PHE A 305 -17.20 1.47 12.73
CA PHE A 305 -18.07 2.04 11.72
C PHE A 305 -18.39 0.98 10.66
N VAL A 306 -19.67 0.86 10.32
CA VAL A 306 -20.20 -0.03 9.28
C VAL A 306 -20.85 0.84 8.22
N VAL A 307 -20.17 1.00 7.09
CA VAL A 307 -20.61 1.84 5.96
C VAL A 307 -21.40 0.99 4.99
N LYS A 308 -22.66 1.34 4.74
CA LYS A 308 -23.55 0.65 3.80
C LYS A 308 -23.43 1.27 2.42
N LEU A 309 -22.99 0.48 1.45
CA LEU A 309 -22.90 0.87 0.06
C LEU A 309 -24.21 0.52 -0.65
N THR A 310 -24.64 1.34 -1.61
CA THR A 310 -25.87 1.03 -2.35
C THR A 310 -25.70 -0.30 -3.10
N PRO A 311 -26.63 -1.27 -2.92
CA PRO A 311 -26.51 -2.60 -3.46
C PRO A 311 -26.22 -2.57 -4.96
N PRO A 312 -25.24 -3.34 -5.45
CA PRO A 312 -25.16 -3.57 -6.89
C PRO A 312 -26.47 -4.25 -7.29
N GLY A 313 -27.24 -3.68 -8.23
CA GLY A 313 -28.46 -4.31 -8.77
C GLY A 313 -28.20 -5.61 -9.55
N ARG A 314 -27.09 -6.30 -9.29
CA ARG A 314 -26.61 -7.52 -9.94
C ARG A 314 -26.09 -8.49 -8.85
N PRO A 315 -26.37 -9.80 -8.96
CA PRO A 315 -25.88 -10.81 -8.03
C PRO A 315 -24.34 -10.94 -8.09
N PHE A 316 -23.73 -11.22 -6.94
CA PHE A 316 -22.31 -11.51 -6.72
C PHE A 316 -21.98 -12.97 -7.17
N PRO A 317 -20.81 -13.37 -7.75
CA PRO A 317 -19.52 -12.69 -8.07
C PRO A 317 -18.90 -12.98 -9.50
N PRO A 318 -17.65 -12.56 -9.88
CA PRO A 318 -17.11 -11.19 -10.07
C PRO A 318 -16.44 -10.97 -11.48
N PRO A 319 -15.73 -9.84 -11.71
CA PRO A 319 -14.27 -10.00 -11.68
C PRO A 319 -13.66 -9.20 -10.54
N PRO A 320 -12.60 -9.72 -9.92
CA PRO A 320 -11.68 -8.90 -9.14
C PRO A 320 -11.20 -7.73 -10.02
N ASP A 321 -10.58 -6.70 -9.45
CA ASP A 321 -9.71 -5.86 -10.27
C ASP A 321 -8.69 -6.81 -10.94
N LEU A 322 -8.88 -7.12 -12.22
CA LEU A 322 -8.05 -8.07 -12.96
C LEU A 322 -6.71 -7.44 -13.32
N SER A 323 -6.39 -6.25 -12.78
CA SER A 323 -5.01 -5.82 -12.71
C SER A 323 -4.23 -6.97 -12.09
N GLY A 324 -3.27 -7.51 -12.87
CA GLY A 324 -2.31 -8.47 -12.37
C GLY A 324 -1.74 -7.98 -11.04
N PRO A 325 -1.40 -8.89 -10.13
CA PRO A 325 -1.00 -8.51 -8.79
C PRO A 325 0.13 -7.48 -8.88
N THR A 326 -0.12 -6.27 -8.38
CA THR A 326 0.97 -5.31 -8.21
C THR A 326 1.68 -5.74 -6.94
N VAL A 327 2.83 -6.38 -7.08
CA VAL A 327 3.54 -6.97 -5.96
C VAL A 327 4.71 -6.07 -5.60
N THR A 328 4.52 -5.24 -4.59
CA THR A 328 5.62 -4.71 -3.80
C THR A 328 5.60 -5.43 -2.46
N CYS A 329 6.53 -6.35 -2.25
CA CYS A 329 6.58 -7.24 -1.08
C CYS A 329 6.72 -6.45 0.23
N MET A 330 7.39 -5.29 0.17
CA MET A 330 7.58 -4.38 1.30
C MET A 330 6.29 -3.65 1.70
N THR A 331 5.32 -3.51 0.80
CA THR A 331 4.01 -2.92 1.11
C THR A 331 2.91 -3.96 1.27
N ALA A 332 3.26 -5.26 1.19
CA ALA A 332 2.32 -6.38 1.34
C ALA A 332 1.74 -6.52 2.76
N SER A 333 2.20 -5.71 3.72
CA SER A 333 1.49 -5.42 4.97
C SER A 333 2.00 -4.08 5.53
N ARG A 334 1.20 -3.46 6.40
CA ARG A 334 1.64 -2.26 7.15
C ARG A 334 2.94 -2.52 7.90
N HIS A 335 3.01 -3.65 8.62
CA HIS A 335 4.17 -4.02 9.43
C HIS A 335 5.47 -4.06 8.61
N ARG A 336 5.45 -4.64 7.41
CA ARG A 336 6.63 -4.70 6.54
C ARG A 336 7.09 -3.32 6.08
N PHE A 337 6.16 -2.46 5.70
CA PHE A 337 6.48 -1.11 5.25
C PHE A 337 7.12 -0.30 6.39
N VAL A 338 6.54 -0.40 7.59
CA VAL A 338 7.07 0.26 8.79
C VAL A 338 8.46 -0.28 9.12
N LEU A 339 8.65 -1.60 9.13
CA LEU A 339 9.93 -2.23 9.41
C LEU A 339 11.00 -1.82 8.39
N LEU A 340 10.65 -1.74 7.10
CA LEU A 340 11.55 -1.21 6.06
C LEU A 340 11.99 0.23 6.40
N CYS A 341 11.03 1.10 6.75
CA CYS A 341 11.34 2.48 7.08
C CYS A 341 12.25 2.58 8.32
N GLU A 342 11.99 1.79 9.36
CA GLU A 342 12.82 1.74 10.56
C GLU A 342 14.24 1.24 10.26
N MET A 343 14.36 0.13 9.54
CA MET A 343 15.65 -0.47 9.23
C MET A 343 16.53 0.41 8.34
N GLN A 344 15.91 1.20 7.46
CA GLN A 344 16.63 2.06 6.51
C GLN A 344 16.74 3.53 6.97
N GLY A 345 16.14 3.87 8.11
CA GLY A 345 16.08 5.24 8.61
C GLY A 345 15.29 6.18 7.70
N TYR A 346 14.24 5.68 7.04
CA TYR A 346 13.31 6.51 6.27
C TYR A 346 12.34 7.20 7.21
N LEU A 347 12.35 8.52 7.16
CA LEU A 347 11.66 9.39 8.11
C LEU A 347 10.78 10.40 7.38
N PHE A 348 9.66 10.76 8.00
CA PHE A 348 8.66 11.68 7.43
C PHE A 348 8.38 12.90 8.33
N HIS A 349 9.24 13.18 9.30
CA HIS A 349 9.00 14.24 10.29
C HIS A 349 9.36 15.65 9.77
N THR A 350 10.23 15.76 8.76
CA THR A 350 10.44 17.02 8.01
C THR A 350 10.26 16.79 6.52
N ILE A 351 10.08 17.88 5.77
CA ILE A 351 9.93 17.83 4.30
C ILE A 351 11.19 17.27 3.63
N GLU A 352 12.39 17.57 4.14
CA GLU A 352 13.66 17.09 3.58
C GLU A 352 13.78 15.57 3.75
N HIS A 353 13.51 15.07 4.95
CA HIS A 353 13.50 13.62 5.21
C HIS A 353 12.41 12.92 4.40
N ALA A 354 11.22 13.51 4.30
CA ALA A 354 10.10 12.92 3.58
C ALA A 354 10.35 12.85 2.07
N ARG A 355 10.95 13.89 1.47
CA ARG A 355 11.38 13.87 0.06
C ARG A 355 12.43 12.80 -0.20
N TYR A 356 13.46 12.73 0.64
CA TYR A 356 14.51 11.71 0.51
C TYR A 356 13.95 10.30 0.66
N SER A 357 13.16 10.07 1.71
CA SER A 357 12.50 8.78 1.98
C SER A 357 11.58 8.37 0.84
N THR A 358 10.78 9.30 0.31
CA THR A 358 9.91 9.05 -0.85
C THR A 358 10.72 8.65 -2.08
N MET A 359 11.79 9.37 -2.40
CA MET A 359 12.67 9.06 -3.52
C MET A 359 13.25 7.64 -3.41
N MET A 360 13.77 7.27 -2.23
CA MET A 360 14.32 5.94 -1.99
C MET A 360 13.25 4.85 -2.11
N LEU A 361 12.08 5.07 -1.51
CA LEU A 361 10.97 4.12 -1.55
C LEU A 361 10.43 3.92 -2.97
N VAL A 362 10.28 4.97 -3.76
CA VAL A 362 9.85 4.86 -5.17
C VAL A 362 10.84 4.03 -5.97
N ALA A 363 12.16 4.20 -5.76
CA ALA A 363 13.17 3.38 -6.41
C ALA A 363 13.08 1.89 -6.01
N ILE A 364 12.92 1.62 -4.72
CA ILE A 364 12.75 0.25 -4.20
C ILE A 364 11.50 -0.40 -4.82
N PHE A 365 10.37 0.30 -4.81
CA PHE A 365 9.10 -0.24 -5.31
C PHE A 365 9.13 -0.48 -6.82
N LYS A 366 9.78 0.41 -7.56
CA LYS A 366 9.96 0.24 -9.00
C LYS A 366 10.78 -1.02 -9.30
N ARG A 367 11.92 -1.20 -8.62
CA ARG A 367 12.76 -2.39 -8.80
C ARG A 367 12.01 -3.68 -8.46
N GLU A 368 11.23 -3.70 -7.38
CA GLU A 368 10.40 -4.86 -7.03
C GLU A 368 9.33 -5.16 -8.10
N GLN A 369 8.67 -4.12 -8.62
CA GLN A 369 7.68 -4.30 -9.68
C GLN A 369 8.31 -4.80 -10.98
N GLU A 370 9.48 -4.30 -11.35
CA GLU A 370 10.22 -4.77 -12.53
C GLU A 370 10.67 -6.23 -12.39
N GLN A 371 11.17 -6.62 -11.21
CA GLN A 371 11.53 -8.02 -10.91
C GLN A 371 10.30 -8.94 -10.98
N ALA A 372 9.19 -8.56 -10.35
CA ALA A 372 7.96 -9.33 -10.38
C ALA A 372 7.42 -9.51 -11.81
N MET A 373 7.49 -8.47 -12.65
CA MET A 373 7.09 -8.56 -14.06
C MET A 373 8.00 -9.51 -14.87
N GLN A 374 9.31 -9.52 -14.58
CA GLN A 374 10.26 -10.42 -15.24
C GLN A 374 10.02 -11.88 -14.83
N GLU A 375 9.79 -12.15 -13.54
CA GLU A 375 9.45 -13.47 -13.03
C GLU A 375 8.14 -13.99 -13.64
N GLU A 376 7.12 -13.14 -13.73
CA GLU A 376 5.84 -13.50 -14.35
C GLU A 376 6.00 -13.78 -15.85
N ALA A 377 6.82 -13.00 -16.56
CA ALA A 377 7.10 -13.22 -17.98
C ALA A 377 7.81 -14.56 -18.21
N MET A 378 8.83 -14.86 -17.40
CA MET A 378 9.58 -16.12 -17.46
C MET A 378 8.68 -17.34 -17.18
N MET A 379 7.82 -17.26 -16.15
CA MET A 379 6.85 -18.31 -15.83
C MET A 379 5.84 -18.53 -16.96
N ARG A 380 5.35 -17.46 -17.59
CA ARG A 380 4.44 -17.57 -18.75
C ARG A 380 5.12 -18.23 -19.95
N GLU A 381 6.39 -17.91 -20.19
CA GLU A 381 7.19 -18.53 -21.25
C GLU A 381 7.39 -20.03 -20.98
N GLU A 382 7.77 -20.41 -19.76
CA GLU A 382 7.89 -21.82 -19.34
C GLU A 382 6.55 -22.57 -19.50
N GLN A 383 5.44 -21.94 -19.12
CA GLN A 383 4.11 -22.52 -19.28
C GLN A 383 3.71 -22.69 -20.76
N LEU A 384 4.07 -21.75 -21.62
CA LEU A 384 3.85 -21.86 -23.07
C LEU A 384 4.68 -23.00 -23.67
N LEU A 385 5.94 -23.15 -23.24
CA LEU A 385 6.79 -24.27 -23.66
C LEU A 385 6.19 -25.61 -23.24
N LEU A 386 5.74 -25.75 -21.99
CA LEU A 386 5.09 -26.96 -21.50
C LEU A 386 3.81 -27.27 -22.28
N ASN A 387 2.97 -26.27 -22.54
CA ASN A 387 1.75 -26.45 -23.33
C ASN A 387 2.06 -26.88 -24.77
N ASN A 388 3.08 -26.29 -25.40
CA ASN A 388 3.51 -26.67 -26.74
C ASN A 388 4.02 -28.12 -26.79
N MET A 389 4.85 -28.53 -25.83
CA MET A 389 5.32 -29.93 -25.72
C MET A 389 4.14 -30.90 -25.57
N LEU A 390 3.18 -30.60 -24.69
CA LEU A 390 1.99 -31.44 -24.51
C LEU A 390 1.13 -31.52 -25.79
N HIS A 391 1.04 -30.42 -26.55
CA HIS A 391 0.36 -30.41 -27.84
C HIS A 391 1.09 -31.23 -28.90
N GLU A 392 2.42 -31.17 -28.96
CA GLU A 392 3.22 -31.98 -29.89
C GLU A 392 3.15 -33.48 -29.57
N GLU A 393 3.22 -33.85 -28.29
CA GLU A 393 3.04 -35.24 -27.85
C GLU A 393 1.65 -35.78 -28.20
N ALA A 394 0.60 -34.98 -27.99
CA ALA A 394 -0.76 -35.34 -28.36
C ALA A 394 -0.89 -35.54 -29.89
N ALA A 395 -0.35 -34.62 -30.69
CA ALA A 395 -0.36 -34.72 -32.15
C ALA A 395 0.46 -35.93 -32.65
N GLN A 396 1.57 -36.27 -31.98
CA GLN A 396 2.34 -37.46 -32.30
C GLN A 396 1.55 -38.74 -32.02
N ARG A 397 0.88 -38.85 -30.87
CA ARG A 397 0.00 -39.99 -30.56
C ARG A 397 -1.13 -40.15 -31.55
N GLU A 398 -1.73 -39.05 -32.01
CA GLU A 398 -2.75 -39.09 -33.07
C GLU A 398 -2.19 -39.60 -34.41
N ARG A 399 -0.98 -39.15 -34.80
CA ARG A 399 -0.30 -39.64 -36.02
C ARG A 399 0.05 -41.13 -35.94
N GLU A 400 0.55 -41.59 -34.80
CA GLU A 400 0.85 -43.02 -34.56
C GLU A 400 -0.42 -43.88 -34.56
N PHE A 401 -1.53 -43.38 -34.02
CA PHE A 401 -2.83 -44.04 -34.09
C PHE A 401 -3.34 -44.13 -35.54
N ALA A 402 -3.22 -43.05 -36.31
CA ALA A 402 -3.63 -43.02 -37.71
C ALA A 402 -2.76 -43.92 -38.61
N SER A 403 -1.44 -44.00 -38.37
CA SER A 403 -0.54 -44.88 -39.13
C SER A 403 -0.72 -46.36 -38.76
N GLY A 404 -1.02 -46.66 -37.49
CA GLY A 404 -1.40 -48.01 -37.05
C GLY A 404 -2.69 -48.53 -37.70
N MET A 405 -3.64 -47.63 -38.01
CA MET A 405 -4.85 -47.97 -38.78
C MET A 405 -4.57 -48.18 -40.28
N ALA A 406 -3.59 -47.49 -40.86
CA ALA A 406 -3.22 -47.63 -42.27
C ALA A 406 -2.36 -48.89 -42.56
N GLY A 407 -1.62 -49.40 -41.57
CA GLY A 407 -0.81 -50.63 -41.69
C GLY A 407 -1.59 -51.95 -41.57
N GLY A 408 -2.90 -51.89 -41.35
CA GLY A 408 -3.76 -53.04 -41.08
C GLY A 408 -4.79 -53.35 -42.16
N TYR A 409 -4.43 -53.28 -43.45
CA TYR A 409 -5.25 -53.86 -44.54
C TYR A 409 -4.40 -54.76 -45.43
N GLY A 410 -4.10 -55.94 -44.88
CA GLY A 410 -3.49 -57.06 -45.58
C GLY A 410 -4.02 -58.37 -45.01
N GLY A 411 -5.32 -58.62 -45.15
CA GLY A 411 -5.96 -59.85 -44.68
C GLY A 411 -7.47 -59.68 -44.57
N GLY A 412 -8.19 -60.18 -45.57
CA GLY A 412 -9.63 -59.96 -45.70
C GLY A 412 -10.45 -60.50 -44.54
N LEU A 413 -11.59 -59.84 -44.29
CA LEU A 413 -12.91 -60.43 -44.12
C LEU A 413 -13.92 -59.28 -44.00
N SER A 414 -14.86 -59.27 -44.94
CA SER A 414 -16.01 -58.37 -45.00
C SER A 414 -16.98 -58.59 -43.84
N GLY A 415 -17.29 -57.55 -43.07
CA GLY A 415 -18.39 -57.54 -42.10
C GLY A 415 -18.78 -56.09 -41.74
N PRO A 416 -20.08 -55.75 -41.63
CA PRO A 416 -20.52 -54.37 -41.47
C PRO A 416 -20.16 -53.82 -40.07
N MET A 417 -19.65 -52.59 -40.01
CA MET A 417 -19.38 -51.89 -38.76
C MET A 417 -20.69 -51.64 -37.98
N GLY A 418 -20.83 -52.30 -36.83
CA GLY A 418 -21.89 -52.04 -35.86
C GLY A 418 -21.66 -50.74 -35.05
N PRO A 419 -22.69 -50.24 -34.33
CA PRO A 419 -22.76 -48.89 -33.76
C PRO A 419 -21.80 -48.61 -32.57
N ARG A 420 -20.80 -49.48 -32.32
CA ARG A 420 -19.84 -49.32 -31.23
C ARG A 420 -18.60 -48.48 -31.59
N GLY A 421 -18.32 -48.24 -32.87
CA GLY A 421 -17.19 -47.40 -33.32
C GLY A 421 -17.40 -45.90 -33.12
N ALA A 422 -18.65 -45.42 -33.27
CA ALA A 422 -18.98 -44.01 -33.11
C ALA A 422 -18.91 -43.53 -31.65
N VAL A 423 -19.15 -44.42 -30.69
CA VAL A 423 -19.17 -44.11 -29.24
C VAL A 423 -17.76 -43.90 -28.67
N MET A 424 -16.75 -44.56 -29.24
CA MET A 424 -15.34 -44.38 -28.83
C MET A 424 -14.76 -43.04 -29.33
N ALA A 425 -15.08 -42.63 -30.55
CA ALA A 425 -14.62 -41.35 -31.10
C ALA A 425 -15.25 -40.14 -30.38
N SER A 426 -16.54 -40.23 -30.00
CA SER A 426 -17.21 -39.20 -29.18
C SER A 426 -16.70 -39.15 -27.73
N SER A 427 -16.30 -40.30 -27.17
CA SER A 427 -15.70 -40.40 -25.83
C SER A 427 -14.31 -39.74 -25.76
N LEU A 428 -13.48 -39.92 -26.80
CA LEU A 428 -12.14 -39.34 -26.87
C LEU A 428 -12.17 -37.82 -27.14
N HIS A 429 -13.08 -37.34 -27.99
CA HIS A 429 -13.30 -35.89 -28.15
C HIS A 429 -13.83 -35.23 -26.87
N ALA A 430 -14.70 -35.93 -26.12
CA ALA A 430 -15.17 -35.46 -24.82
C ALA A 430 -14.06 -35.47 -23.75
N GLN A 431 -13.17 -36.45 -23.75
CA GLN A 431 -12.00 -36.50 -22.86
C GLN A 431 -10.96 -35.43 -23.21
N ALA A 432 -10.72 -35.16 -24.49
CA ALA A 432 -9.85 -34.07 -24.94
C ALA A 432 -10.45 -32.69 -24.61
N ALA A 433 -11.78 -32.53 -24.72
CA ALA A 433 -12.48 -31.31 -24.29
C ALA A 433 -12.48 -31.14 -22.76
N ALA A 434 -12.58 -32.24 -21.99
CA ALA A 434 -12.46 -32.23 -20.53
C ALA A 434 -11.03 -31.88 -20.08
N MET A 435 -9.99 -32.38 -20.77
CA MET A 435 -8.60 -31.99 -20.52
C MET A 435 -8.34 -30.51 -20.87
N ARG A 436 -8.98 -29.97 -21.92
CA ARG A 436 -8.96 -28.53 -22.24
C ARG A 436 -9.70 -27.66 -21.22
N GLN A 437 -10.69 -28.20 -20.50
CA GLN A 437 -11.37 -27.50 -19.40
C GLN A 437 -10.60 -27.61 -18.08
N MET A 438 -9.86 -28.70 -17.85
CA MET A 438 -8.98 -28.85 -16.69
C MET A 438 -7.71 -28.00 -16.79
N SER A 439 -7.21 -27.69 -18.00
CA SER A 439 -6.09 -26.75 -18.19
C SER A 439 -6.45 -25.27 -17.94
N VAL A 440 -7.74 -24.95 -17.76
CA VAL A 440 -8.23 -23.61 -17.38
C VAL A 440 -8.52 -23.52 -15.87
N GLN A 441 -8.46 -24.62 -15.12
CA GLN A 441 -8.48 -24.59 -13.66
C GLN A 441 -7.05 -24.65 -13.13
N LEU A 442 -6.43 -23.47 -13.02
CA LEU A 442 -5.27 -23.28 -12.16
C LEU A 442 -5.56 -23.92 -10.80
N PRO A 443 -4.76 -24.89 -10.32
CA PRO A 443 -4.76 -25.18 -8.90
C PRO A 443 -4.35 -23.87 -8.23
N GLY A 444 -5.24 -23.28 -7.45
CA GLY A 444 -4.91 -22.14 -6.59
C GLY A 444 -3.76 -22.55 -5.68
N ARG A 445 -2.52 -22.33 -6.14
CA ARG A 445 -1.34 -22.61 -5.36
C ARG A 445 -1.17 -21.47 -4.38
N LYS A 446 -1.39 -21.83 -3.11
CA LYS A 446 -0.55 -21.51 -1.97
C LYS A 446 0.56 -20.50 -2.32
N TYR A 447 0.25 -19.21 -2.26
CA TYR A 447 1.24 -18.20 -1.90
C TYR A 447 1.59 -18.41 -0.42
N GLY A 448 2.29 -19.50 -0.17
CA GLY A 448 3.14 -19.71 0.99
C GLY A 448 4.56 -19.82 0.47
N VAL A 449 4.99 -18.84 -0.33
CA VAL A 449 6.43 -18.64 -0.51
C VAL A 449 6.93 -18.27 0.88
N GLY A 450 7.88 -19.03 1.42
CA GLY A 450 8.58 -18.65 2.65
C GLY A 450 9.11 -17.24 2.45
N VAL A 451 8.49 -16.27 3.12
CA VAL A 451 8.71 -14.84 2.84
C VAL A 451 9.99 -14.31 3.50
N GLY A 452 11.02 -15.15 3.60
CA GLY A 452 12.29 -14.83 4.24
C GLY A 452 13.40 -14.54 3.23
N GLU A 453 13.56 -15.34 2.18
CA GLU A 453 14.85 -15.41 1.49
C GLU A 453 15.06 -14.29 0.46
N VAL A 454 14.06 -13.93 -0.35
CA VAL A 454 14.20 -12.90 -1.40
C VAL A 454 14.32 -11.49 -0.80
N GLY A 455 13.59 -11.22 0.28
CA GLY A 455 13.67 -9.94 1.01
C GLY A 455 14.97 -9.80 1.79
N GLU A 456 15.46 -10.89 2.42
CA GLU A 456 16.75 -10.89 3.11
C GLU A 456 17.95 -10.76 2.17
N GLU A 457 17.87 -11.31 0.96
CA GLU A 457 18.93 -11.20 -0.05
C GLU A 457 19.03 -9.77 -0.60
N LEU A 458 17.90 -9.11 -0.89
CA LEU A 458 17.89 -7.68 -1.26
C LEU A 458 18.38 -6.79 -0.10
N LEU A 459 18.02 -7.10 1.15
CA LEU A 459 18.53 -6.41 2.34
C LEU A 459 20.02 -6.70 2.59
N ARG A 460 20.53 -7.89 2.25
CA ARG A 460 21.96 -8.23 2.29
C ARG A 460 22.76 -7.49 1.23
N GLU A 461 22.27 -7.43 -0.01
CA GLU A 461 22.88 -6.63 -1.08
C GLU A 461 22.91 -5.14 -0.71
N GLN A 462 21.81 -4.61 -0.15
CA GLN A 462 21.76 -3.22 0.34
C GLN A 462 22.75 -2.95 1.49
N ARG A 463 22.89 -3.90 2.43
CA ARG A 463 23.93 -3.83 3.48
C ARG A 463 25.34 -3.92 2.91
N ALA A 464 25.57 -4.70 1.85
CA ALA A 464 26.87 -4.81 1.20
C ALA A 464 27.27 -3.52 0.47
N VAL A 465 26.33 -2.89 -0.23
CA VAL A 465 26.56 -1.59 -0.90
C VAL A 465 26.81 -0.47 0.11
N MET A 466 26.05 -0.43 1.21
CA MET A 466 26.24 0.58 2.28
C MET A 466 27.46 0.30 3.17
N GLY A 467 27.84 -0.97 3.37
CA GLY A 467 28.97 -1.40 4.19
C GLY A 467 30.34 -1.27 3.51
N MET A 468 30.40 -1.18 2.18
CA MET A 468 31.66 -1.05 1.44
C MET A 468 32.27 0.35 1.44
N GLN A 469 31.55 1.39 1.88
CA GLN A 469 32.07 2.77 1.95
C GLN A 469 32.71 3.14 3.31
N GLN A 470 32.77 2.22 4.28
CA GLN A 470 33.37 2.48 5.61
C GLN A 470 34.87 2.15 5.75
N ARG A 471 35.64 1.97 4.66
CA ARG A 471 37.09 1.76 4.77
C ARG A 471 37.89 2.99 4.37
N MET A 472 38.36 3.75 5.37
CA MET A 472 39.60 4.55 5.34
C MET A 472 40.14 4.71 6.79
N PRO A 473 41.45 4.97 6.98
CA PRO A 473 42.33 4.12 7.79
C PRO A 473 42.42 4.47 9.27
N ASP A 474 42.92 3.48 10.03
CA ASP A 474 43.27 3.54 11.45
C ASP A 474 44.03 4.82 11.84
N GLY A 475 43.48 5.51 12.84
CA GLY A 475 44.08 6.63 13.53
C GLY A 475 43.38 6.83 14.86
N GLY A 476 43.73 6.00 15.84
CA GLY A 476 43.09 6.02 17.16
C GLY A 476 43.42 7.27 17.96
N VAL A 477 42.40 7.90 18.56
CA VAL A 477 42.51 8.70 19.80
C VAL A 477 41.14 8.70 20.51
N GLY A 478 41.13 8.16 21.74
CA GLY A 478 40.35 8.58 22.92
C GLY A 478 38.87 8.96 22.80
N MET A 479 37.99 8.08 23.29
CA MET A 479 36.65 8.45 23.80
C MET A 479 36.77 9.34 25.04
N PRO A 480 35.87 10.31 25.22
CA PRO A 480 35.16 10.40 26.49
C PRO A 480 33.65 10.47 26.32
N GLY A 481 32.94 9.85 27.26
CA GLY A 481 31.49 9.82 27.33
C GLY A 481 30.85 11.20 27.42
N GLY A 482 29.74 11.36 26.72
CA GLY A 482 28.90 12.55 26.73
C GLY A 482 27.44 12.18 26.91
N GLN A 483 26.86 12.65 28.01
CA GLN A 483 25.46 12.55 28.37
C GLN A 483 24.57 13.23 27.31
N TYR A 484 23.44 12.58 26.97
CA TYR A 484 22.38 13.18 26.16
C TYR A 484 21.79 14.41 26.89
N PRO A 485 21.81 15.62 26.30
CA PRO A 485 20.97 16.71 26.78
C PRO A 485 19.60 16.59 26.13
N THR A 486 18.59 16.35 26.96
CA THR A 486 17.18 16.63 26.67
C THR A 486 16.98 18.14 26.55
N GLN A 487 17.24 18.71 25.38
CA GLN A 487 16.79 20.07 25.07
C GLN A 487 15.42 20.01 24.40
N ALA A 488 14.39 20.22 25.22
CA ALA A 488 13.07 20.64 24.79
C ALA A 488 13.18 22.06 24.19
N GLY A 489 13.20 22.15 22.87
CA GLY A 489 12.94 23.39 22.14
C GLY A 489 11.43 23.56 21.89
N PRO A 490 10.88 24.79 21.91
CA PRO A 490 9.46 25.02 21.69
C PRO A 490 9.16 24.88 20.19
N GLY A 491 8.75 23.68 19.81
CA GLY A 491 8.40 23.32 18.44
C GLY A 491 7.29 22.27 18.42
N ALA A 492 6.32 22.39 19.32
CA ALA A 492 5.08 21.63 19.22
C ALA A 492 4.28 22.19 18.05
N ALA A 493 4.55 21.68 16.84
CA ALA A 493 3.64 21.84 15.71
C ALA A 493 2.33 21.16 16.11
N ALA A 494 1.37 21.98 16.55
CA ALA A 494 0.05 21.53 16.88
C ALA A 494 -0.63 21.02 15.61
N TYR A 495 -0.91 19.72 15.56
CA TYR A 495 -1.80 19.10 14.58
C TYR A 495 -3.22 19.59 14.86
N HIS A 496 -3.54 20.81 14.45
CA HIS A 496 -4.90 21.31 14.43
C HIS A 496 -5.60 20.77 13.19
N LEU A 497 -6.35 19.67 13.36
CA LEU A 497 -7.55 19.48 12.56
C LEU A 497 -8.54 20.51 13.10
N LEU A 498 -8.64 21.65 12.40
CA LEU A 498 -9.54 22.74 12.79
C LEU A 498 -11.00 22.28 12.62
N PRO A 499 -11.92 22.77 13.47
CA PRO A 499 -13.35 22.61 13.24
C PRO A 499 -13.76 23.53 12.06
N GLY A 500 -13.66 23.02 10.84
CA GLY A 500 -14.12 23.69 9.62
C GLY A 500 -15.61 23.48 9.36
N SER A 501 -16.31 24.56 9.04
CA SER A 501 -17.74 24.67 8.73
C SER A 501 -18.19 23.82 7.55
N SER A 502 -19.45 23.38 7.58
CA SER A 502 -20.17 22.51 6.64
C SER A 502 -20.25 22.97 5.17
N ASP A 503 -19.68 24.10 4.78
CA ASP A 503 -20.09 24.84 3.56
C ASP A 503 -18.99 24.94 2.48
N ALA A 504 -18.16 23.91 2.32
CA ALA A 504 -17.09 23.89 1.31
C ALA A 504 -17.24 22.78 0.25
N PHE A 505 -18.46 22.53 -0.24
CA PHE A 505 -18.72 21.68 -1.43
C PHE A 505 -19.39 22.47 -2.56
N GLY A 506 -18.63 23.37 -3.17
CA GLY A 506 -19.01 24.03 -4.42
C GLY A 506 -18.44 23.31 -5.65
N ILE A 507 -19.04 22.19 -6.06
CA ILE A 507 -18.75 21.60 -7.38
C ILE A 507 -19.26 22.58 -8.45
N ARG A 508 -18.35 23.25 -9.15
CA ARG A 508 -18.69 24.10 -10.31
C ARG A 508 -19.42 23.27 -11.36
N ARG A 509 -20.74 23.46 -11.47
CA ARG A 509 -21.52 22.99 -12.63
C ARG A 509 -21.01 23.72 -13.87
N GLY A 510 -20.61 22.97 -14.88
CA GLY A 510 -20.26 23.49 -16.20
C GLY A 510 -21.43 24.33 -16.75
N ARG A 511 -21.13 25.56 -17.18
CA ARG A 511 -22.06 26.35 -17.98
C ARG A 511 -22.18 25.69 -19.34
N HIS A 512 -23.33 25.10 -19.62
CA HIS A 512 -23.79 24.89 -20.98
C HIS A 512 -24.08 26.25 -21.60
N MET A 513 -23.30 26.63 -22.61
CA MET A 513 -23.76 27.60 -23.60
C MET A 513 -24.67 26.87 -24.58
N ALA A 514 -25.91 27.33 -24.69
CA ALA A 514 -26.77 27.03 -25.83
C ALA A 514 -26.53 28.10 -26.91
N PRO A 515 -26.59 27.75 -28.21
CA PRO A 515 -26.42 28.71 -29.28
C PRO A 515 -27.74 29.42 -29.63
N SER A 516 -27.57 30.61 -30.23
CA SER A 516 -28.55 31.57 -30.78
C SER A 516 -29.52 32.23 -29.81
#